data_AF-F5LAF3-F1
#
_entry.id   AF-F5LAF3-F1
#
_cell.length_a   1.000
_cell.length_b   1.000
_cell.length_c   1.000
_cell.angle_alpha   90.00
_cell.angle_beta   90.00
_cell.angle_gamma   90.00
#
_symmetry.space_group_name_H-M   'P 1'
#
loop_
_entity.id
_entity.type
_entity.pdbx_description
1 polymer ?
#
loop_
_entity_poly.entity_id
_entity_poly.type
_entity_poly.pdbx_seq_one_letter_code
_entity_poly.pdbx_strand_id
1 'polypeptide(L)'
;MFKVTEKQREALEKPSRENIEYIIEWIKKKVNVVNTAAINPKSFDTDHYEDLLDLYDIMRKKDQFTMSELDSILTELGKMRKR
;
A
#
# COMPACT_ATOMS: atom_id res chain seq x y z
N MET A 1 6.51 9.75 16.67
CA MET A 1 6.74 8.63 15.72
C MET A 1 5.47 7.78 15.71
N PHE A 2 4.67 7.87 14.65
CA PHE A 2 3.44 7.06 14.52
C PHE A 2 3.83 5.59 14.32
N LYS A 3 3.67 4.78 15.37
CA LYS A 3 3.61 3.33 15.24
C LYS A 3 2.38 3.07 14.36
N VAL A 4 2.60 2.64 13.12
CA VAL A 4 1.51 2.03 12.35
C VAL A 4 1.33 0.69 13.04
N THR A 5 0.35 0.62 13.93
CA THR A 5 -0.07 -0.61 14.58
C THR A 5 -0.51 -1.55 13.48
N GLU A 6 0.01 -2.79 13.44
CA GLU A 6 -0.44 -3.79 12.48
C GLU A 6 -1.95 -4.02 12.65
N LYS A 7 -2.75 -3.47 11.72
CA LYS A 7 -4.19 -3.70 11.61
C LYS A 7 -4.39 -5.11 11.04
N GLN A 8 -5.28 -5.88 11.66
CA GLN A 8 -5.66 -7.20 11.16
C GLN A 8 -6.34 -7.09 9.79
N ARG A 9 -6.17 -8.11 8.94
CA ARG A 9 -6.74 -8.14 7.58
C ARG A 9 -8.25 -7.92 7.58
N GLU A 10 -8.96 -8.56 8.50
CA GLU A 10 -10.42 -8.48 8.67
C GLU A 10 -10.89 -7.03 8.89
N ALA A 11 -10.07 -6.18 9.52
CA ALA A 11 -10.41 -4.78 9.73
C ALA A 11 -10.24 -3.89 8.48
N LEU A 12 -9.75 -4.47 7.38
CA LEU A 12 -9.59 -3.83 6.07
C LEU A 12 -10.62 -4.33 5.04
N GLU A 13 -11.62 -5.12 5.42
CA GLU A 13 -12.61 -5.65 4.47
C GLU A 13 -13.55 -4.59 3.88
N LYS A 14 -13.71 -3.45 4.58
CA LYS A 14 -14.59 -2.38 4.12
C LYS A 14 -13.78 -1.25 3.50
N PRO A 15 -14.04 -0.88 2.23
CA PRO A 15 -13.43 0.29 1.60
C PRO A 15 -13.70 1.55 2.43
N SER A 16 -12.63 2.25 2.81
CA SER A 16 -12.73 3.54 3.50
C SER A 16 -11.47 4.38 3.30
N ARG A 17 -11.59 5.69 3.46
CA ARG A 17 -10.45 6.62 3.41
C ARG A 17 -9.36 6.22 4.41
N GLU A 18 -9.75 5.89 5.64
CA GLU A 18 -8.83 5.46 6.70
C GLU A 18 -8.08 4.18 6.32
N ASN A 19 -8.78 3.20 5.72
CA ASN A 19 -8.14 1.95 5.32
C ASN A 19 -7.18 2.15 4.13
N ILE A 20 -7.52 3.01 3.17
CA ILE A 20 -6.60 3.39 2.09
C ILE A 20 -5.34 4.04 2.67
N GLU A 21 -5.51 5.00 3.58
CA GLU A 21 -4.38 5.66 4.24
C GLU A 21 -3.49 4.66 4.97
N TYR A 22 -4.09 3.73 5.71
CA TYR A 22 -3.37 2.66 6.37
C TYR A 22 -2.58 1.78 5.38
N ILE A 23 -3.23 1.28 4.33
CA ILE A 23 -2.60 0.39 3.34
C ILE A 23 -1.43 1.09 2.65
N ILE A 24 -1.64 2.32 2.17
CA ILE A 24 -0.60 3.09 1.47
C ILE A 24 0.56 3.41 2.39
N GLU A 25 0.31 3.83 3.64
CA GLU A 25 1.39 4.10 4.60
C GLU A 25 2.15 2.82 4.99
N TRP A 26 1.47 1.68 5.06
CA TRP A 26 2.12 0.39 5.28
C TRP A 26 3.01 0.00 4.09
N ILE A 27 2.52 0.12 2.85
CA ILE A 27 3.31 -0.16 1.63
C ILE A 27 4.54 0.74 1.58
N LYS A 28 4.37 2.05 1.84
CA LYS A 28 5.48 3.02 1.88
C LYS A 28 6.59 2.61 2.84
N LYS A 29 6.23 2.12 4.02
CA LYS A 29 7.20 1.62 5.00
C LYS A 29 7.90 0.37 4.49
N LYS A 30 7.17 -0.55 3.86
CA LYS A 30 7.70 -1.83 3.36
C LYS A 30 8.70 -1.66 2.21
N VAL A 31 8.44 -0.76 1.27
CA VAL A 31 9.34 -0.51 0.12
C VAL A 31 10.51 0.42 0.43
N ASN A 32 10.65 0.83 1.69
CA ASN A 32 11.62 1.79 2.23
C ASN A 32 11.39 3.23 1.74
N VAL A 33 11.36 4.18 2.68
CA VAL A 33 10.97 5.59 2.46
C VAL A 33 11.78 6.26 1.35
N VAL A 34 13.05 5.88 1.17
CA VAL A 34 13.95 6.41 0.14
C VAL A 34 13.38 6.28 -1.28
N ASN A 35 12.58 5.23 -1.54
CA ASN A 35 11.97 4.95 -2.84
C ASN A 35 10.56 5.53 -3.01
N THR A 36 10.01 6.28 -2.04
CA THR A 36 8.55 6.52 -1.95
C THR A 36 8.11 7.97 -1.88
N ALA A 37 9.00 8.92 -2.14
CA ALA A 37 8.67 10.36 -2.08
C ALA A 37 7.43 10.75 -2.91
N ALA A 38 7.06 9.96 -3.92
CA ALA A 38 5.90 10.17 -4.78
C ALA A 38 4.60 9.46 -4.36
N ILE A 39 4.59 8.65 -3.28
CA ILE A 39 3.40 7.90 -2.86
C ILE A 39 2.64 8.71 -1.80
N ASN A 40 1.51 9.28 -2.21
CA ASN A 40 0.62 10.04 -1.33
C ASN A 40 -0.76 9.36 -1.27
N PRO A 41 -1.25 8.93 -0.08
CA PRO A 41 -2.57 8.33 0.09
C PRO A 41 -3.73 9.15 -0.51
N LYS A 42 -3.60 10.47 -0.57
CA LYS A 42 -4.61 11.36 -1.16
C LYS A 42 -4.80 11.13 -2.67
N SER A 43 -3.81 10.53 -3.34
CA SER A 43 -3.86 10.18 -4.76
C SER A 43 -4.67 8.92 -5.05
N PHE A 44 -5.22 8.28 -4.02
CA PHE A 44 -5.98 7.03 -4.12
C PHE A 44 -7.40 7.24 -3.57
N ASP A 45 -8.36 6.49 -4.09
CA ASP A 45 -9.72 6.35 -3.57
C ASP A 45 -10.16 4.89 -3.58
N THR A 46 -11.44 4.69 -3.34
CA THR A 46 -12.06 3.38 -3.20
C THR A 46 -12.25 2.65 -4.52
N ASP A 47 -12.01 3.30 -5.66
CA ASP A 47 -12.25 2.70 -6.99
C ASP A 47 -11.30 1.50 -7.23
N HIS A 48 -10.10 1.56 -6.66
CA HIS A 48 -9.08 0.51 -6.71
C HIS A 48 -8.84 -0.17 -5.36
N TYR A 49 -9.84 -0.16 -4.47
CA TYR A 49 -9.64 -0.64 -3.11
C TYR A 49 -9.27 -2.13 -3.03
N GLU A 50 -9.96 -2.98 -3.78
CA GLU A 50 -9.68 -4.42 -3.81
C GLU A 50 -8.27 -4.69 -4.33
N ASP A 51 -7.85 -4.01 -5.41
CA ASP A 51 -6.50 -4.15 -5.95
C ASP A 51 -5.42 -3.72 -4.93
N LEU A 52 -5.68 -2.64 -4.17
CA LEU A 52 -4.81 -2.20 -3.09
C LEU A 52 -4.73 -3.21 -1.95
N LEU A 53 -5.86 -3.83 -1.60
CA LEU A 53 -5.93 -4.84 -0.54
C LEU A 53 -5.22 -6.13 -0.95
N ASP A 54 -5.37 -6.56 -2.21
CA ASP A 54 -4.66 -7.71 -2.76
C ASP A 54 -3.14 -7.48 -2.77
N LEU A 55 -2.69 -6.29 -3.18
CA LEU A 55 -1.29 -5.92 -3.14
C LEU A 55 -0.75 -5.95 -1.70
N TYR A 56 -1.53 -5.42 -0.74
CA TYR A 56 -1.20 -5.48 0.68
C TYR A 56 -1.06 -6.92 1.18
N ASP A 57 -2.00 -7.80 0.84
CA ASP A 57 -1.99 -9.21 1.23
C ASP A 57 -0.79 -9.98 0.63
N ILE A 58 -0.43 -9.69 -0.63
CA ILE A 58 0.78 -10.24 -1.26
C ILE A 58 2.03 -9.76 -0.52
N MET A 59 2.13 -8.45 -0.27
CA MET A 59 3.31 -7.86 0.32
C MET A 59 3.53 -8.29 1.77
N ARG A 60 2.46 -8.65 2.49
CA ARG A 60 2.52 -9.19 3.86
C ARG A 60 3.08 -10.59 3.96
N LYS A 61 3.00 -11.41 2.89
CA LYS A 61 3.47 -12.80 2.90
C LYS A 61 5.00 -12.92 2.86
N LYS A 62 5.71 -11.83 2.58
CA LYS A 62 7.16 -11.82 2.40
C LYS A 62 7.81 -10.66 3.17
N ASP A 63 8.97 -10.92 3.78
CA ASP A 63 9.68 -9.91 4.58
C ASP A 63 10.58 -8.99 3.76
N GLN A 64 11.12 -9.49 2.66
CA GLN A 64 12.14 -8.82 1.85
C GLN A 64 11.77 -8.93 0.37
N PHE A 65 11.94 -7.84 -0.38
CA PHE A 65 11.74 -7.80 -1.82
C PHE A 65 13.05 -7.47 -2.53
N THR A 66 13.27 -8.09 -3.68
CA THR A 66 14.35 -7.71 -4.60
C THR A 66 14.01 -6.39 -5.28
N MET A 67 15.00 -5.72 -5.87
CA MET A 67 14.80 -4.45 -6.57
C MET A 67 13.74 -4.55 -7.68
N SER A 68 13.80 -5.60 -8.50
CA SER A 68 12.84 -5.83 -9.60
C SER A 68 11.41 -6.06 -9.09
N GLU A 69 11.25 -6.75 -7.96
CA GLU A 69 9.92 -6.91 -7.33
C GLU A 69 9.39 -5.56 -6.83
N LEU A 70 10.23 -4.74 -6.21
CA LEU A 70 9.85 -3.40 -5.77
C LEU A 70 9.45 -2.50 -6.95
N ASP A 71 10.21 -2.51 -8.04
CA ASP A 71 9.89 -1.74 -9.25
C ASP A 71 8.55 -2.16 -9.86
N SER A 72 8.28 -3.48 -9.87
CA SER A 72 7.00 -4.03 -10.34
C SER A 72 5.83 -3.58 -9.45
N ILE A 73 6.01 -3.66 -8.13
CA ILE A 73 5.02 -3.21 -7.13
C ILE A 73 4.72 -1.71 -7.29
N LEU A 74 5.77 -0.89 -7.43
CA LEU A 74 5.63 0.57 -7.59
C LEU A 74 4.93 0.92 -8.91
N THR A 75 5.18 0.14 -9.96
CA THR A 75 4.51 0.29 -11.26
C THR A 75 3.03 0.00 -11.14
N GLU A 76 2.63 -1.11 -10.52
CA GLU A 76 1.21 -1.43 -10.32
C GLU A 76 0.52 -0.41 -9.41
N LEU A 77 1.17 -0.03 -8.30
CA LEU A 77 0.64 0.99 -7.40
C LEU A 77 0.44 2.34 -8.12
N GLY A 78 1.30 2.67 -9.09
CA GLY A 78 1.16 3.86 -9.93
C GLY A 78 -0.12 3.86 -10.79
N LYS A 79 -0.57 2.69 -11.24
CA LYS A 79 -1.79 2.54 -12.07
C LYS A 79 -3.08 2.73 -11.28
N MET A 80 -3.04 2.48 -9.96
CA MET A 80 -4.18 2.60 -9.04
C MET A 80 -4.43 4.05 -8.57
N ARG A 81 -3.60 5.00 -9.01
CA ARG A 81 -3.81 6.42 -8.70
C ARG A 81 -5.03 6.95 -9.44
N LYS A 82 -5.79 7.81 -8.76
CA LYS A 82 -6.84 8.63 -9.37
C LYS A 82 -6.30 9.32 -10.63
N ARG A 83 -7.11 9.32 -11.69
CA ARG A 83 -6.84 10.10 -12.90
C ARG A 83 -7.55 11.44 -12.86
#